data_AF-A0A2V6TYZ6-F1
#
_entry.id   AF-A0A2V6TYZ6-F1
#
_cell.length_a   1.000
_cell.length_b   1.000
_cell.length_c   1.000
_cell.angle_alpha   90.00
_cell.angle_beta   90.00
_cell.angle_gamma   90.00
#
_symmetry.space_group_name_H-M   'P 1'
#
loop_
_entity.id
_entity.type
_entity.pdbx_description
1 polymer ?
#
loop_
_entity_poly.entity_id
_entity_poly.type
_entity_poly.pdbx_seq_one_letter_code
_entity_poly.pdbx_strand_id
1 'polypeptide(L)' 'MKKYVLVRALYSVVTLWLLVTIIFGLVRLTGDPVAMKAEAGADAAYVAQLRQSWGLDQPLYRQYLS' A
#
# COMPACT_ATOMS: atom_id res chain seq x y z
N MET A 1 -22.95 26.42 9.19
CA MET A 1 -21.59 26.10 9.69
C MET A 1 -21.32 24.59 9.83
N LYS A 2 -21.96 23.87 10.76
CA LYS A 2 -21.67 22.42 11.02
C LYS A 2 -21.79 21.52 9.77
N LYS A 3 -22.84 21.70 8.97
CA LYS A 3 -23.07 20.95 7.72
C LYS A 3 -21.99 21.22 6.66
N TYR A 4 -21.49 22.45 6.59
CA TYR A 4 -20.41 22.84 5.67
C TYR A 4 -19.06 22.24 6.08
N VAL A 5 -18.76 22.26 7.39
CA VAL A 5 -17.53 21.63 7.93
C VAL A 5 -17.56 20.11 7.72
N LEU A 6 -18.69 19.46 7.96
CA LEU A 6 -18.88 18.01 7.74
C LEU A 6 -18.65 17.61 6.27
N VAL A 7 -19.28 18.34 5.34
CA VAL A 7 -19.13 18.09 3.90
C VAL A 7 -17.67 18.28 3.47
N ARG A 8 -17.02 19.34 3.95
CA ARG A 8 -15.61 19.61 3.63
C ARG A 8 -14.66 18.57 4.22
N ALA A 9 -14.90 18.11 5.45
CA ALA A 9 -14.14 17.03 6.06
C ALA A 9 -14.31 15.70 5.29
N LEU A 10 -15.53 15.39 4.86
CA LEU A 10 -15.80 14.21 4.04
C LEU A 10 -15.04 14.26 2.72
N TYR A 11 -15.03 15.42 2.03
CA TYR A 11 -14.22 15.58 0.83
C TYR A 11 -12.74 15.35 1.09
N SER A 12 -12.18 15.91 2.17
CA SER A 12 -10.78 15.68 2.53
C SER A 12 -10.46 14.21 2.77
N VAL A 13 -11.32 13.49 3.50
CA VAL A 13 -11.15 12.05 3.74
C VAL A 13 -11.20 11.26 2.43
N VAL A 14 -12.17 11.56 1.55
CA VAL A 14 -12.31 10.88 0.26
C VAL A 14 -11.12 11.17 -0.65
N THR A 15 -10.62 12.41 -0.70
CA THR A 15 -9.43 12.76 -1.49
C THR A 15 -8.19 12.02 -0.99
N LEU A 16 -7.97 11.97 0.32
CA LEU A 16 -6.84 11.22 0.90
C LEU A 16 -6.98 9.72 0.61
N TRP A 17 -8.18 9.17 0.77
CA TRP A 17 -8.44 7.75 0.47
C TRP A 17 -8.20 7.40 -1.00
N LEU A 18 -8.65 8.24 -1.92
CA LEU A 18 -8.36 8.08 -3.35
C LEU A 18 -6.86 8.16 -3.63
N LEU A 19 -6.14 9.10 -3.02
CA LEU A 19 -4.70 9.27 -3.21
C LEU A 19 -3.94 8.03 -2.72
N VAL A 20 -4.27 7.50 -1.54
CA VAL A 20 -3.70 6.25 -1.02
C VAL A 20 -4.01 5.08 -1.95
N THR A 21 -5.25 4.97 -2.45
CA THR A 21 -5.67 3.92 -3.39
C THR A 21 -4.89 3.97 -4.70
N ILE A 22 -4.70 5.17 -5.25
CA ILE A 22 -3.93 5.38 -6.48
C ILE A 22 -2.46 5.02 -6.25
N ILE A 23 -1.84 5.50 -5.18
CA ILE A 23 -0.43 5.20 -4.89
C ILE A 23 -0.24 3.69 -4.67
N PHE A 24 -1.10 3.07 -3.87
CA PHE A 24 -1.07 1.62 -3.63
C PHE A 24 -1.21 0.82 -4.93
N GLY A 25 -2.17 1.20 -5.78
CA GLY A 25 -2.37 0.59 -7.08
C GLY A 25 -1.17 0.78 -8.01
N LEU A 26 -0.61 1.99 -8.08
CA LEU A 26 0.57 2.30 -8.89
C LEU A 26 1.77 1.48 -8.44
N VAL A 27 2.08 1.46 -7.14
CA VAL A 27 3.20 0.69 -6.59
C VAL A 27 3.06 -0.80 -6.95
N ARG A 28 1.84 -1.35 -6.90
CA ARG A 28 1.58 -2.75 -7.24
C ARG A 28 1.64 -3.04 -8.74
N LEU A 29 1.28 -2.07 -9.59
CA LEU A 29 1.35 -2.19 -11.05
C LEU A 29 2.79 -2.00 -11.58
N THR A 30 3.59 -1.17 -10.93
CA THR A 30 4.98 -0.88 -11.35
C THR A 30 5.97 -2.01 -11.06
N GLY A 31 5.62 -2.99 -10.23
CA GLY A 31 6.44 -4.19 -10.00
C GLY A 31 6.22 -4.86 -8.64
N ASP A 32 6.92 -5.98 -8.42
CA ASP A 32 6.98 -6.60 -7.09
C ASP A 32 7.90 -5.77 -6.20
N PRO A 33 7.41 -5.12 -5.12
CA PRO A 33 8.26 -4.34 -4.21
C PRO A 33 9.36 -5.18 -3.58
N VAL A 34 9.20 -6.51 -3.53
CA VAL A 34 10.25 -7.43 -3.09
C VAL A 34 11.34 -7.58 -4.14
N ALA A 35 11.00 -7.60 -5.43
CA ALA A 35 11.99 -7.64 -6.51
C ALA A 35 12.75 -6.31 -6.64
N MET A 36 12.13 -5.18 -6.26
CA MET A 36 12.80 -3.87 -6.25
C MET A 36 13.76 -3.69 -5.07
N LYS A 37 13.55 -4.40 -3.96
CA LYS A 37 14.39 -4.31 -2.75
C LYS A 37 15.31 -5.48 -2.50
N ALA A 38 15.00 -6.66 -3.03
CA ALA A 38 15.94 -7.75 -3.07
C ALA A 38 17.08 -7.33 -4.00
N GLU A 39 18.29 -7.19 -3.45
CA GLU A 39 19.49 -7.07 -4.27
C GLU A 39 19.47 -8.19 -5.32
N ALA A 40 19.76 -7.84 -6.59
CA ALA A 40 19.71 -8.80 -7.69
C ALA A 40 20.61 -10.00 -7.37
N GLY A 41 20.00 -11.15 -7.02
CA GLY A 41 20.71 -12.36 -6.58
C GLY A 41 20.50 -12.78 -5.12
N ALA A 42 19.64 -12.10 -4.35
CA ALA A 42 19.31 -12.52 -2.99
C ALA A 42 18.69 -13.94 -2.95
N ASP A 43 19.17 -14.76 -2.02
CA ASP A 43 18.71 -16.12 -1.79
C ASP A 43 17.17 -16.18 -1.69
N ALA A 44 16.55 -17.14 -2.38
CA ALA A 44 15.09 -17.26 -2.44
C ALA A 44 14.45 -17.40 -1.04
N ALA A 45 15.20 -17.96 -0.08
CA ALA A 45 14.82 -18.04 1.33
C ALA A 45 14.77 -16.65 1.99
N TYR A 46 15.72 -15.76 1.69
CA TYR A 46 15.73 -14.38 2.19
C TYR A 46 14.58 -13.55 1.61
N VAL A 47 14.27 -13.74 0.32
CA VAL A 47 13.12 -13.12 -0.35
C VAL A 47 11.80 -13.53 0.30
N ALA A 48 11.64 -14.82 0.62
CA ALA A 48 10.45 -15.33 1.33
C ALA A 48 10.33 -14.75 2.75
N GLN A 49 11.44 -14.67 3.48
CA GLN A 49 11.48 -14.07 4.81
C GLN A 49 11.17 -12.55 4.77
N LEU A 50 11.62 -11.86 3.72
CA LEU A 50 11.29 -10.45 3.48
C LEU A 50 9.78 -10.27 3.19
N ARG A 51 9.19 -11.12 2.33
CA ARG A 51 7.74 -11.12 2.07
C ARG A 51 6.91 -11.30 3.35
N GLN A 52 7.32 -12.22 4.20
CA GLN A 52 6.64 -12.50 5.45
C GLN A 52 6.76 -11.32 6.43
N SER A 53 7.97 -10.79 6.61
CA SER A 53 8.22 -9.66 7.52
C SER A 53 7.53 -8.36 7.09
N TRP A 54 7.35 -8.17 5.78
CA TRP A 54 6.68 -7.01 5.20
C TRP A 54 5.17 -7.19 5.06
N GLY A 55 4.63 -8.35 5.46
CA GLY A 55 3.20 -8.65 5.36
C GLY A 55 2.70 -8.73 3.91
N LEU A 56 3.59 -8.93 2.94
CA LEU A 56 3.24 -9.03 1.52
C LEU A 56 2.52 -10.35 1.19
N ASP A 57 2.57 -11.33 2.10
CA ASP A 57 1.76 -12.55 2.08
C ASP A 57 0.32 -12.35 2.57
N GLN A 58 -0.01 -11.18 3.13
CA GLN A 58 -1.37 -10.90 3.60
C GLN A 58 -2.30 -10.54 2.43
N PRO A 59 -3.62 -10.78 2.54
CA PRO A 59 -4.55 -10.37 1.50
C PRO A 59 -4.51 -8.85 1.28
N LEU A 60 -4.75 -8.41 0.04
CA LEU A 60 -4.53 -7.02 -0.39
C LEU A 60 -5.24 -5.97 0.48
N TYR A 61 -6.43 -6.29 1.01
CA TYR A 61 -7.15 -5.39 1.91
C TYR A 61 -6.41 -5.13 3.23
N ARG A 62 -5.63 -6.11 3.74
CA ARG A 62 -4.78 -5.92 4.92
C ARG A 62 -3.56 -5.09 4.59
N GLN A 63 -2.92 -5.33 3.44
CA GLN A 63 -1.79 -4.50 2.97
C GLN A 63 -2.19 -3.04 2.74
N TYR A 64 -3.46 -2.80 2.38
CA TYR A 64 -4.00 -1.46 2.19
C TYR A 64 -4.31 -0.73 3.51
N LEU A 65 -4.57 -1.47 4.60
CA LEU A 65 -5.03 -0.92 5.88
C LEU A 65 -3.97 -0.97 7.00
N SER A 66 -2.81 -1.58 6.76
CA SER A 66 -1.66 -1.64 7.70
C SER A 66 -0.74 -0.44 7.54
#